data_AF-A0A495A5D6-F1
#
_entry.id   AF-A0A495A5D6-F1
#
_cell.length_a   1.000
_cell.length_b   1.000
_cell.length_c   1.000
_cell.angle_alpha   90.00
_cell.angle_beta   90.00
_cell.angle_gamma   90.00
#
_symmetry.space_group_name_H-M   'P 1'
#
loop_
_entity.id
_entity.type
_entity.pdbx_description
1 polymer ?
#
loop_
_entity_poly.entity_id
_entity_poly.type
_entity_poly.pdbx_seq_one_letter_code
_entity_poly.pdbx_strand_id
1 'polypeptide(L)'
;MEEPYVHIIFKGEGDRASREKFWLEKVGFSQKNNEDHAIFAYPIKHYTYWQQEEVDFKEEGSLGENFSVLEMDEFTVCIGDTFRMGDAVIQVSRPGKANTSLLRKSLRTGWYFRVVEEGLVKEGTDLELLERPYPHWSVAVCNEIMYVNKYDLRMADELSDCELLASNWRRALRKRVRGF
;
A
#
# COMPACT_ATOMS: atom_id res chain seq x y z
N MET A 1 17.97 22.86 2.51
CA MET A 1 16.91 22.13 1.80
C MET A 1 16.64 20.94 2.70
N GLU A 2 15.61 21.05 3.54
CA GLU A 2 15.38 20.09 4.63
C GLU A 2 14.88 18.77 4.04
N GLU A 3 15.60 17.69 4.31
CA GLU A 3 15.24 16.33 3.89
C GLU A 3 14.05 15.84 4.72
N PRO A 4 12.90 15.48 4.11
CA PRO A 4 11.69 15.15 4.85
C PRO A 4 11.49 13.63 4.87
N TYR A 5 12.35 12.86 5.51
CA TYR A 5 12.16 11.40 5.56
C TYR A 5 12.29 10.89 6.97
N VAL A 6 11.13 10.81 7.66
CA VAL A 6 10.97 9.97 8.84
C VAL A 6 9.65 9.21 8.67
N HIS A 7 9.72 7.95 8.28
CA HIS A 7 8.55 7.11 8.00
C HIS A 7 8.65 5.83 8.84
N ILE A 8 8.18 5.91 10.09
CA ILE A 8 8.28 4.83 11.08
C ILE A 8 7.23 3.76 10.75
N ILE A 9 7.68 2.49 10.79
CA ILE A 9 6.85 1.28 10.73
C ILE A 9 6.48 0.88 12.15
N PHE A 10 5.19 0.69 12.45
CA PHE A 10 4.72 0.02 13.67
C PHE A 10 4.07 -1.33 13.35
N LYS A 11 4.16 -2.28 14.28
CA LYS A 11 3.41 -3.56 14.26
C LYS A 11 2.58 -3.69 15.54
N GLY A 12 1.28 -3.93 15.40
CA GLY A 12 0.31 -4.04 16.51
C GLY A 12 0.59 -5.16 17.52
N GLU A 13 0.02 -4.98 18.72
CA GLU A 13 0.42 -5.53 20.02
C GLU A 13 0.59 -7.06 20.10
N GLY A 14 1.75 -7.45 20.62
CA GLY A 14 2.11 -8.84 20.86
C GLY A 14 3.56 -9.06 21.27
N ASP A 15 4.44 -8.05 21.17
CA ASP A 15 5.82 -8.25 21.61
C ASP A 15 6.50 -6.96 22.08
N ARG A 16 6.91 -6.97 23.36
CA ARG A 16 7.92 -6.05 23.90
C ARG A 16 9.34 -6.46 23.48
N ALA A 17 9.48 -7.29 22.44
CA ALA A 17 10.72 -7.65 21.78
C ALA A 17 10.44 -7.76 20.27
N SER A 18 11.00 -6.95 19.39
CA SER A 18 12.43 -6.94 19.19
C SER A 18 12.87 -5.64 18.51
N ARG A 19 13.90 -5.02 19.08
CA ARG A 19 14.73 -4.03 18.37
C ARG A 19 15.64 -4.73 17.33
N GLU A 20 15.37 -5.98 17.00
CA GLU A 20 16.23 -6.84 16.20
C GLU A 20 15.87 -6.74 14.72
N LYS A 21 16.89 -6.83 13.88
CA LYS A 21 16.71 -6.88 12.44
C LYS A 21 16.06 -8.22 12.08
N PHE A 22 15.15 -8.22 11.11
CA PHE A 22 14.59 -9.43 10.52
C PHE A 22 14.86 -9.47 9.02
N TRP A 23 14.91 -10.66 8.44
CA TRP A 23 15.06 -10.84 6.99
C TRP A 23 13.69 -10.72 6.32
N LEU A 24 13.57 -9.80 5.36
CA LEU A 24 12.37 -9.61 4.54
C LEU A 24 12.48 -10.44 3.26
N GLU A 25 11.81 -11.58 3.23
CA GLU A 25 11.75 -12.48 2.07
C GLU A 25 10.83 -11.95 0.95
N LYS A 26 10.95 -12.52 -0.25
CA LYS A 26 10.21 -12.13 -1.46
C LYS A 26 8.69 -12.06 -1.27
N VAL A 27 8.15 -13.01 -0.51
CA VAL A 27 6.71 -13.10 -0.21
C VAL A 27 6.31 -12.28 1.01
N GLY A 28 7.26 -11.68 1.73
CA GLY A 28 7.04 -10.89 2.94
C GLY A 28 6.14 -11.61 3.94
N PHE A 29 5.01 -10.98 4.28
CA PHE A 29 3.99 -11.48 5.21
C PHE A 29 2.78 -12.11 4.50
N SER A 30 2.89 -12.41 3.20
CA SER A 30 1.79 -12.94 2.38
C SER A 30 1.50 -14.41 2.71
N GLN A 31 0.32 -14.71 3.25
CA GLN A 31 -0.10 -16.08 3.59
C GLN A 31 -0.27 -17.03 2.38
N LYS A 32 -0.33 -16.50 1.15
CA LYS A 32 -0.60 -17.27 -0.08
C LYS A 32 0.53 -17.21 -1.10
N ASN A 33 1.74 -16.84 -0.68
CA ASN A 33 2.90 -16.64 -1.57
C ASN A 33 2.59 -15.71 -2.76
N ASN A 34 1.72 -14.72 -2.55
CA ASN A 34 1.46 -13.70 -3.56
C ASN A 34 2.40 -12.52 -3.33
N GLU A 35 3.41 -12.40 -4.19
CA GLU A 35 4.45 -11.36 -4.14
C GLU A 35 3.86 -9.94 -4.27
N ASP A 36 2.80 -9.76 -5.06
CA ASP A 36 2.13 -8.45 -5.19
C ASP A 36 1.49 -8.01 -3.86
N HIS A 37 1.33 -8.89 -2.89
CA HIS A 37 0.70 -8.64 -1.60
C HIS A 37 1.66 -8.94 -0.43
N ALA A 38 2.97 -8.78 -0.64
CA ALA A 38 3.97 -9.15 0.35
C ALA A 38 3.83 -8.35 1.65
N ILE A 39 3.56 -7.06 1.56
CA ILE A 39 3.44 -6.17 2.71
C ILE A 39 2.21 -5.29 2.53
N PHE A 40 1.29 -5.30 3.51
CA PHE A 40 0.20 -4.33 3.58
C PHE A 40 0.65 -3.12 4.40
N ALA A 41 0.51 -1.92 3.84
CA ALA A 41 0.82 -0.66 4.51
C ALA A 41 -0.42 0.21 4.69
N TYR A 42 -0.54 0.86 5.84
CA TYR A 42 -1.68 1.72 6.17
C TYR A 42 -1.24 3.03 6.86
N PRO A 43 -1.71 4.21 6.39
CA PRO A 43 -1.39 5.48 7.04
C PRO A 43 -1.96 5.59 8.46
N ILE A 44 -1.11 5.89 9.44
CA ILE A 44 -1.50 6.02 10.84
C ILE A 44 -2.52 7.15 11.04
N LYS A 45 -2.37 8.25 10.29
CA LYS A 45 -3.28 9.40 10.38
C LYS A 45 -4.75 9.09 10.09
N HIS A 46 -5.03 7.96 9.42
CA HIS A 46 -6.41 7.53 9.16
C HIS A 46 -7.10 7.00 10.42
N TYR A 47 -6.37 6.54 11.43
CA TYR A 47 -6.97 6.06 12.68
C TYR A 47 -7.69 7.17 13.45
N THR A 48 -7.23 8.43 13.35
CA THR A 48 -7.98 9.57 13.90
C THR A 48 -9.38 9.69 13.29
N TYR A 49 -9.51 9.40 11.99
CA TYR A 49 -10.83 9.36 11.32
C TYR A 49 -11.65 8.15 11.79
N TRP A 50 -11.05 6.96 11.87
CA TRP A 50 -11.78 5.75 12.28
C TRP A 50 -12.24 5.74 13.73
N GLN A 51 -11.51 6.40 14.62
CA GLN A 51 -11.93 6.61 16.01
C GLN A 51 -13.24 7.41 16.10
N GLN A 52 -13.52 8.31 15.14
CA GLN A 52 -14.75 9.09 15.09
C GLN A 52 -15.93 8.32 14.48
N GLU A 53 -15.64 7.32 13.63
CA GLU A 53 -16.65 6.50 12.94
C GLU A 53 -17.12 5.28 13.79
N GLU A 54 -16.64 5.15 15.03
CA GLU A 54 -16.97 4.07 15.99
C GLU A 54 -16.88 2.64 15.41
N VAL A 55 -15.88 2.40 14.56
CA VAL A 55 -15.63 1.09 13.92
C VAL A 55 -14.71 0.19 14.74
N ASP A 56 -14.72 -1.12 14.44
CA ASP A 56 -13.84 -2.11 15.07
C ASP A 56 -12.36 -1.93 14.69
N PHE A 57 -12.07 -1.22 13.59
CA PHE A 57 -10.71 -1.01 13.06
C PHE A 57 -10.19 0.41 13.32
N LYS A 58 -10.20 0.82 14.59
CA LYS A 58 -9.89 2.19 15.03
C LYS A 58 -8.50 2.36 15.69
N GLU A 59 -7.73 1.28 15.76
CA GLU A 59 -6.37 1.27 16.34
C GLU A 59 -5.34 0.77 15.33
N GLU A 60 -4.09 1.17 15.49
CA GLU A 60 -2.99 0.65 14.68
C GLU A 60 -2.92 -0.89 14.78
N GLY A 61 -2.70 -1.55 13.66
CA GLY A 61 -2.73 -3.00 13.48
C GLY A 61 -4.12 -3.58 13.22
N SER A 62 -5.20 -2.83 13.50
CA SER A 62 -6.56 -3.37 13.45
C SER A 62 -7.08 -3.66 12.02
N LEU A 63 -6.42 -3.14 10.97
CA LEU A 63 -6.71 -3.51 9.57
C LEU A 63 -5.89 -4.72 9.10
N GLY A 64 -5.06 -5.27 9.98
CA GLY A 64 -4.11 -6.33 9.70
C GLY A 64 -3.01 -5.88 8.73
N GLU A 65 -2.65 -4.60 8.78
CA GLU A 65 -1.46 -4.07 8.13
C GLU A 65 -0.19 -4.60 8.76
N ASN A 66 0.82 -4.75 7.93
CA ASN A 66 2.15 -5.12 8.38
C ASN A 66 2.91 -3.86 8.79
N PHE A 67 2.76 -2.79 8.01
CA PHE A 67 3.41 -1.50 8.24
C PHE A 67 2.38 -0.39 8.46
N SER A 68 2.31 0.13 9.67
CA SER A 68 1.69 1.43 9.92
C SER A 68 2.69 2.51 9.53
N VAL A 69 2.34 3.42 8.62
CA VAL A 69 3.27 4.43 8.06
C VAL A 69 2.88 5.86 8.47
N LEU A 70 3.90 6.71 8.65
CA LEU A 70 3.76 8.15 8.94
C LEU A 70 3.98 8.98 7.68
N GLU A 71 3.45 10.21 7.63
CA GLU A 71 3.70 11.22 6.58
C GLU A 71 3.43 10.78 5.12
N MET A 72 2.77 9.64 4.91
CA MET A 72 2.38 9.11 3.60
C MET A 72 0.88 8.84 3.57
N ASP A 73 0.26 8.98 2.40
CA ASP A 73 -1.11 8.58 2.17
C ASP A 73 -1.37 8.20 0.71
N GLU A 74 -2.62 7.89 0.40
CA GLU A 74 -3.02 7.47 -0.92
C GLU A 74 -2.78 8.56 -2.00
N PHE A 75 -2.66 9.83 -1.62
CA PHE A 75 -2.39 10.93 -2.55
C PHE A 75 -0.89 11.10 -2.81
N THR A 76 -0.03 10.80 -1.84
CA THR A 76 1.43 10.98 -1.96
C THR A 76 2.18 9.74 -2.48
N VAL A 77 1.53 8.58 -2.50
CA VAL A 77 2.11 7.30 -2.91
C VAL A 77 1.55 6.85 -4.26
N CYS A 78 2.45 6.46 -5.17
CA CYS A 78 2.11 6.04 -6.53
C CYS A 78 2.42 4.57 -6.79
N ILE A 79 1.67 3.96 -7.72
CA ILE A 79 1.95 2.61 -8.21
C ILE A 79 3.34 2.60 -8.85
N GLY A 80 4.15 1.61 -8.47
CA GLY A 80 5.53 1.49 -8.92
C GLY A 80 6.52 2.36 -8.16
N ASP A 81 6.11 3.17 -7.17
CA ASP A 81 7.07 3.81 -6.26
C ASP A 81 7.94 2.73 -5.63
N THR A 82 9.26 2.86 -5.79
CA THR A 82 10.26 1.91 -5.28
C THR A 82 11.00 2.56 -4.13
N PHE A 83 11.03 1.91 -2.96
CA PHE A 83 11.66 2.41 -1.76
C PHE A 83 12.78 1.47 -1.29
N ARG A 84 13.88 2.05 -0.82
CA ARG A 84 14.84 1.34 0.03
C ARG A 84 14.37 1.39 1.47
N MET A 85 14.48 0.26 2.16
CA MET A 85 14.18 0.10 3.57
C MET A 85 15.23 -0.80 4.19
N GLY A 86 16.24 -0.21 4.82
CA GLY A 86 17.40 -0.96 5.31
C GLY A 86 18.15 -1.58 4.13
N ASP A 87 18.34 -2.91 4.17
CA ASP A 87 19.01 -3.64 3.09
C ASP A 87 18.02 -4.17 2.03
N ALA A 88 16.71 -3.96 2.21
CA ALA A 88 15.68 -4.43 1.29
C ALA A 88 15.19 -3.33 0.34
N VAL A 89 14.66 -3.74 -0.80
CA VAL A 89 13.96 -2.86 -1.76
C VAL A 89 12.53 -3.33 -1.93
N ILE A 90 11.57 -2.43 -1.72
CA ILE A 90 10.14 -2.70 -1.82
C ILE A 90 9.49 -1.78 -2.86
N GLN A 91 8.44 -2.23 -3.52
CA GLN A 91 7.76 -1.46 -4.56
C GLN A 91 6.25 -1.51 -4.42
N VAL A 92 5.59 -0.37 -4.56
CA VAL A 92 4.13 -0.27 -4.48
C VAL A 92 3.51 -1.03 -5.64
N SER A 93 2.69 -2.03 -5.33
CA SER A 93 2.14 -2.96 -6.31
C SER A 93 0.67 -2.67 -6.65
N ARG A 94 -0.12 -2.20 -5.68
CA ARG A 94 -1.56 -1.94 -5.83
C ARG A 94 -2.16 -1.22 -4.62
N PRO A 95 -3.35 -0.61 -4.78
CA PRO A 95 -4.15 -0.17 -3.65
C PRO A 95 -4.57 -1.34 -2.73
N GLY A 96 -4.81 -0.99 -1.47
CA GLY A 96 -5.03 -1.91 -0.37
C GLY A 96 -6.42 -2.55 -0.34
N LYS A 97 -6.94 -2.77 0.86
CA LYS A 97 -8.20 -3.48 1.08
C LYS A 97 -9.38 -2.49 1.03
N ALA A 98 -10.41 -2.82 0.25
CA ALA A 98 -11.72 -2.14 0.25
C ALA A 98 -12.84 -3.14 0.61
N ASN A 99 -12.59 -3.95 1.65
CA ASN A 99 -13.46 -5.07 2.07
C ASN A 99 -14.72 -4.63 2.83
N THR A 100 -14.72 -3.43 3.42
CA THR A 100 -15.91 -2.83 4.06
C THR A 100 -16.51 -1.73 3.19
N SER A 101 -17.80 -1.44 3.40
CA SER A 101 -18.48 -0.30 2.77
C SER A 101 -17.81 1.03 3.13
N LEU A 102 -17.37 1.18 4.39
CA LEU A 102 -16.71 2.39 4.89
C LEU A 102 -15.37 2.64 4.22
N LEU A 103 -14.49 1.63 4.16
CA LEU A 103 -13.20 1.75 3.46
C LEU A 103 -13.37 2.07 1.97
N ARG A 104 -14.38 1.46 1.33
CA ARG A 104 -14.68 1.70 -0.08
C ARG A 104 -15.22 3.10 -0.34
N LYS A 105 -16.03 3.65 0.58
CA LYS A 105 -16.59 4.99 0.45
C LYS A 105 -15.55 6.08 0.76
N SER A 106 -14.72 5.86 1.77
CA SER A 106 -13.68 6.83 2.17
C SER A 106 -12.46 6.81 1.28
N LEU A 107 -12.24 5.70 0.54
CA LEU A 107 -11.04 5.42 -0.26
C LEU A 107 -9.72 5.39 0.54
N ARG A 108 -9.80 5.38 1.89
CA ARG A 108 -8.67 5.21 2.81
C ARG A 108 -8.29 3.74 2.90
N THR A 109 -7.73 3.19 1.82
CA THR A 109 -7.50 1.75 1.67
C THR A 109 -6.10 1.30 2.07
N GLY A 110 -5.16 2.23 2.24
CA GLY A 110 -3.74 1.93 2.22
C GLY A 110 -3.31 1.31 0.88
N TRP A 111 -2.16 0.62 0.87
CA TRP A 111 -1.59 -0.01 -0.32
C TRP A 111 -0.76 -1.24 0.03
N TYR A 112 -0.40 -2.02 -0.99
CA TYR A 112 0.54 -3.12 -0.85
C TYR A 112 1.88 -2.79 -1.47
N PHE A 113 2.94 -3.33 -0.87
CA PHE A 113 4.24 -3.47 -1.50
C PHE A 113 4.48 -4.93 -1.92
N ARG A 114 5.24 -5.09 -3.00
CA ARG A 114 6.01 -6.30 -3.32
C ARG A 114 7.47 -6.10 -2.89
N VAL A 115 8.16 -7.18 -2.56
CA VAL A 115 9.60 -7.14 -2.27
C VAL A 115 10.37 -7.33 -3.58
N VAL A 116 11.15 -6.33 -3.99
CA VAL A 116 11.97 -6.38 -5.21
C VAL A 116 13.29 -7.06 -4.90
N GLU A 117 13.94 -6.63 -3.82
CA GLU A 117 15.18 -7.19 -3.28
C GLU A 117 14.98 -7.56 -1.80
N GLU A 118 15.30 -8.80 -1.45
CA GLU A 118 15.25 -9.27 -0.07
C GLU A 118 16.40 -8.64 0.74
N GLY A 119 16.18 -8.45 2.04
CA GLY A 119 17.23 -7.88 2.90
C GLY A 119 16.86 -7.82 4.37
N LEU A 120 17.84 -7.45 5.19
CA LEU A 120 17.62 -7.18 6.61
C LEU A 120 16.95 -5.82 6.79
N VAL A 121 15.86 -5.82 7.55
CA VAL A 121 15.08 -4.63 7.86
C VAL A 121 14.81 -4.57 9.36
N LYS A 122 14.49 -3.38 9.86
CA LYS A 122 14.23 -3.15 11.28
C LYS A 122 13.00 -2.26 11.44
N GLU A 123 12.25 -2.44 12.52
CA GLU A 123 11.23 -1.47 12.92
C GLU A 123 11.84 -0.06 13.04
N GLY A 124 11.07 0.95 12.62
CA GLY A 124 11.51 2.34 12.57
C GLY A 124 12.56 2.65 11.50
N THR A 125 12.79 1.75 10.53
CA THR A 125 13.61 2.07 9.36
C THR A 125 12.82 2.94 8.40
N ASP A 126 13.46 4.03 7.95
CA ASP A 126 12.85 4.94 6.99
C ASP A 126 12.72 4.32 5.59
N LEU A 127 11.73 4.81 4.86
CA LEU A 127 11.52 4.51 3.44
C LEU A 127 12.16 5.62 2.59
N GLU A 128 13.25 5.30 1.91
CA GLU A 128 13.91 6.20 0.96
C GLU A 128 13.34 5.95 -0.44
N LEU A 129 12.66 6.93 -1.03
CA LEU A 129 12.15 6.81 -2.39
C LEU A 129 13.30 6.78 -3.40
N LEU A 130 13.45 5.66 -4.10
CA LEU A 130 14.45 5.47 -5.15
C LEU A 130 13.92 5.88 -6.52
N GLU A 131 12.69 5.46 -6.84
CA GLU A 131 12.10 5.65 -8.16
C GLU A 131 10.60 5.90 -8.09
N ARG A 132 10.09 6.72 -9.01
CA ARG A 132 8.65 6.98 -9.23
C ARG A 132 8.34 6.94 -10.73
N PRO A 133 8.20 5.75 -11.34
CA PRO A 133 7.98 5.61 -12.78
C PRO A 133 6.60 6.09 -13.24
N TYR A 134 5.57 6.00 -12.38
CA TYR A 134 4.20 6.39 -12.71
C TYR A 134 3.64 7.48 -11.75
N PRO A 135 4.17 8.72 -11.80
CA PRO A 135 3.79 9.78 -10.85
C PRO A 135 2.32 10.22 -10.91
N HIS A 136 1.61 9.87 -11.99
CA HIS A 136 0.18 10.17 -12.16
C HIS A 136 -0.74 9.07 -11.60
N TRP A 137 -0.20 7.87 -11.33
CA TRP A 137 -0.95 6.76 -10.76
C TRP A 137 -0.82 6.74 -9.23
N SER A 138 -1.26 7.81 -8.57
CA SER A 138 -1.40 7.77 -7.10
C SER A 138 -2.38 6.68 -6.70
N VAL A 139 -2.21 6.13 -5.49
CA VAL A 139 -3.13 5.12 -4.94
C VAL A 139 -4.56 5.67 -4.89
N ALA A 140 -4.73 6.97 -4.59
CA ALA A 140 -6.00 7.67 -4.60
C ALA A 140 -6.66 7.67 -5.99
N VAL A 141 -5.92 8.04 -7.04
CA VAL A 141 -6.41 8.00 -8.42
C VAL A 141 -6.81 6.57 -8.82
N CYS A 142 -5.99 5.58 -8.47
CA CYS A 142 -6.29 4.18 -8.75
C CYS A 142 -7.59 3.71 -8.05
N ASN A 143 -7.78 4.10 -6.79
CA ASN A 143 -8.99 3.83 -6.03
C ASN A 143 -10.22 4.48 -6.66
N GLU A 144 -10.11 5.74 -7.09
CA GLU A 144 -11.19 6.48 -7.72
C GLU A 144 -11.63 5.81 -9.02
N ILE A 145 -10.70 5.46 -9.91
CA ILE A 145 -10.98 4.71 -11.14
C ILE A 145 -11.65 3.37 -10.82
N MET A 146 -11.14 2.64 -9.82
CA MET A 146 -11.64 1.31 -9.49
C MET A 146 -13.05 1.34 -8.88
N TYR A 147 -13.35 2.29 -7.99
CA TYR A 147 -14.55 2.23 -7.14
C TYR A 147 -15.58 3.33 -7.40
N VAL A 148 -15.17 4.48 -7.93
CA VAL A 148 -16.04 5.65 -8.17
C VAL A 148 -16.32 5.82 -9.65
N ASN A 149 -15.29 6.05 -10.46
CA ASN A 149 -15.39 6.40 -11.89
C ASN A 149 -15.47 5.16 -12.77
N LYS A 150 -16.39 4.24 -12.46
CA LYS A 150 -16.51 2.93 -13.12
C LYS A 150 -16.83 3.00 -14.61
N TYR A 151 -17.40 4.11 -15.07
CA TYR A 151 -17.76 4.32 -16.48
C TYR A 151 -16.68 5.04 -17.28
N ASP A 152 -15.60 5.51 -16.63
CA ASP A 152 -14.45 6.06 -17.35
C ASP A 152 -13.59 4.92 -17.88
N LEU A 153 -14.02 4.39 -19.03
CA LEU A 153 -13.35 3.26 -19.69
C LEU A 153 -11.97 3.64 -20.22
N ARG A 154 -11.73 4.92 -20.53
CA ARG A 154 -10.43 5.40 -20.99
C ARG A 154 -9.41 5.32 -19.85
N MET A 155 -9.72 5.90 -18.70
CA MET A 155 -8.84 5.83 -17.53
C MET A 155 -8.66 4.40 -17.03
N ALA A 156 -9.70 3.56 -17.13
CA ALA A 156 -9.59 2.14 -16.81
C ALA A 156 -8.63 1.40 -17.74
N ASP A 157 -8.65 1.71 -19.05
CA ASP A 157 -7.75 1.11 -20.04
C ASP A 157 -6.29 1.52 -19.79
N GLU A 158 -6.05 2.84 -19.65
CA GLU A 158 -4.73 3.40 -19.35
C GLU A 158 -4.12 2.83 -18.07
N LEU A 159 -4.90 2.77 -16.97
CA LEU A 159 -4.43 2.19 -15.72
C LEU A 159 -4.17 0.68 -15.85
N SER A 160 -4.91 -0.01 -16.72
CA SER A 160 -4.71 -1.44 -16.94
C SER A 160 -3.39 -1.78 -17.65
N ASP A 161 -2.80 -0.79 -18.32
CA ASP A 161 -1.51 -0.91 -19.01
C ASP A 161 -0.32 -0.49 -18.13
N CYS A 162 -0.56 0.03 -16.92
CA CYS A 162 0.48 0.23 -15.91
C CYS A 162 1.12 -1.12 -15.52
N GLU A 163 2.31 -1.42 -16.05
CA GLU A 163 2.93 -2.74 -15.93
C GLU A 163 3.24 -3.15 -14.48
N LEU A 164 3.56 -2.15 -13.64
CA LEU A 164 3.88 -2.34 -12.23
C LEU A 164 2.64 -2.50 -11.36
N LEU A 165 1.43 -2.31 -11.89
CA LEU A 165 0.20 -2.61 -11.18
C LEU A 165 -0.03 -4.13 -11.09
N ALA A 166 -0.48 -4.59 -9.92
CA ALA A 166 -0.74 -6.00 -9.67
C ALA A 166 -1.64 -6.63 -10.74
N SER A 167 -1.31 -7.87 -11.12
CA SER A 167 -1.94 -8.55 -12.26
C SER A 167 -3.46 -8.70 -12.13
N ASN A 168 -3.97 -8.86 -10.92
CA ASN A 168 -5.40 -8.99 -10.64
C ASN A 168 -6.16 -7.67 -10.84
N TRP A 169 -5.54 -6.53 -10.54
CA TRP A 169 -6.08 -5.19 -10.81
C TRP A 169 -6.15 -4.94 -12.31
N ARG A 170 -5.04 -5.14 -13.03
CA ARG A 170 -5.00 -5.04 -14.49
C ARG A 170 -6.06 -5.91 -15.16
N ARG A 171 -6.21 -7.16 -14.71
CA ARG A 171 -7.24 -8.08 -15.21
C ARG A 171 -8.67 -7.57 -14.95
N ALA A 172 -8.94 -7.03 -13.77
CA ALA A 172 -10.26 -6.49 -13.43
C ALA A 172 -10.61 -5.28 -14.31
N LEU A 173 -9.66 -4.37 -14.52
CA LEU A 173 -9.83 -3.20 -15.37
C LEU A 173 -10.03 -3.60 -16.84
N ARG A 174 -9.21 -4.51 -17.38
CA ARG A 174 -9.37 -5.03 -18.75
C ARG A 174 -10.73 -5.71 -18.99
N LYS A 175 -11.24 -6.45 -18.00
CA LYS A 175 -12.59 -7.04 -18.09
C LYS A 175 -13.66 -5.97 -18.19
N ARG A 176 -13.56 -4.92 -17.37
CA ARG A 176 -14.47 -3.77 -17.40
C ARG A 176 -14.45 -3.04 -18.74
N VAL A 177 -13.27 -2.76 -19.30
CA VAL A 177 -13.12 -2.12 -20.62
C VAL A 177 -13.79 -2.93 -21.72
N ARG A 178 -13.76 -4.27 -21.61
CA ARG A 178 -14.43 -5.19 -22.54
C ARG A 178 -15.93 -5.36 -22.30
N GLY A 179 -16.51 -4.75 -21.26
CA GLY A 179 -17.93 -4.83 -20.93
C GLY A 179 -18.37 -6.11 -20.18
N PHE A 180 -17.44 -6.80 -19.49
CA PHE A 180 -17.73 -7.96 -18.65
C PHE A 180 -17.89 -7.61 -17.16
#